data_AF-A0A5S5BVH4-F1
#
_entry.id   AF-A0A5S5BVH4-F1
#
_cell.length_a   1.000
_cell.length_b   1.000
_cell.length_c   1.000
_cell.angle_alpha   90.00
_cell.angle_beta   90.00
_cell.angle_gamma   90.00
#
_symmetry.space_group_name_H-M   'P 1'
#
loop_
_entity.id
_entity.type
_entity.pdbx_description
1 polymer ?
#
loop_
_entity_poly.entity_id
_entity_poly.type
_entity_poly.pdbx_seq_one_letter_code
_entity_poly.pdbx_strand_id
1 'polypeptide(L)'
;MNTTAKKGTNKRIYWTFIMLAIIIGATFYGNLQEQFSLEFLVFFSGVPFFLFVIGSFGLLWPVIKPIGDEIYISHALMIGALFIILFFLHIWVILPRICPDFGACLGL
;
A
#
# COMPACT_ATOMS: atom_id res chain seq x y z
N MET A 1 -15.74 -7.04 31.85
CA MET A 1 -15.61 -6.41 30.51
C MET A 1 -14.98 -7.46 29.58
N ASN A 2 -15.79 -8.22 28.85
CA ASN A 2 -15.33 -9.37 28.05
C ASN A 2 -14.87 -8.92 26.66
N THR A 3 -13.55 -8.78 26.47
CA THR A 3 -12.92 -8.54 25.17
C THR A 3 -12.61 -9.87 24.48
N THR A 4 -13.65 -10.55 23.99
CA THR A 4 -13.50 -11.76 23.16
C THR A 4 -14.24 -11.67 21.83
N ALA A 5 -14.45 -10.44 21.34
CA ALA A 5 -14.85 -10.20 19.96
C ALA A 5 -13.58 -9.94 19.11
N LYS A 6 -13.67 -10.20 17.80
CA LYS A 6 -12.81 -9.59 16.74
C LYS A 6 -11.51 -10.25 16.28
N LYS A 7 -11.22 -11.54 16.56
CA LYS A 7 -10.05 -12.19 15.91
C LYS A 7 -10.25 -12.49 14.41
N GLY A 8 -11.50 -12.67 13.95
CA GLY A 8 -11.85 -12.97 12.55
C GLY A 8 -12.25 -11.77 11.69
N THR A 9 -12.98 -10.80 12.26
CA THR A 9 -13.51 -9.64 11.52
C THR A 9 -12.42 -8.68 11.04
N ASN A 10 -11.33 -8.53 11.79
CA ASN A 10 -10.24 -7.63 11.41
C ASN A 10 -9.48 -8.11 10.16
N LYS A 11 -9.25 -9.41 10.01
CA LYS A 11 -8.57 -9.97 8.81
C LYS A 11 -9.34 -9.69 7.53
N ARG A 12 -10.67 -9.73 7.59
CA ARG A 12 -11.55 -9.50 6.44
C ARG A 12 -11.45 -8.06 5.93
N ILE A 13 -11.38 -7.08 6.84
CA ILE A 13 -11.25 -5.65 6.49
C ILE A 13 -9.93 -5.38 5.78
N TYR A 14 -8.82 -5.93 6.28
CA TYR A 14 -7.51 -5.77 5.65
C TYR A 14 -7.43 -6.43 4.27
N TRP A 15 -8.06 -7.59 4.10
CA TRP A 15 -8.25 -8.21 2.78
C TRP A 15 -9.08 -7.34 1.85
N THR A 16 -10.15 -6.70 2.35
CA THR A 16 -10.93 -5.74 1.57
C THR A 16 -10.07 -4.58 1.11
N PHE A 17 -9.20 -4.02 1.95
CA PHE A 17 -8.28 -2.95 1.55
C PHE A 17 -7.33 -3.37 0.43
N ILE A 18 -6.77 -4.58 0.50
CA ILE A 18 -5.91 -5.12 -0.58
C ILE A 18 -6.72 -5.29 -1.87
N MET A 19 -7.91 -5.88 -1.80
CA MET A 19 -8.77 -6.04 -2.98
C MET A 19 -9.16 -4.68 -3.58
N LEU A 20 -9.51 -3.71 -2.75
CA LEU A 20 -9.86 -2.36 -3.19
C LEU A 20 -8.67 -1.69 -3.90
N ALA A 21 -7.47 -1.82 -3.33
CA ALA A 21 -6.24 -1.31 -3.93
C ALA A 21 -5.99 -1.89 -5.32
N ILE A 22 -6.16 -3.21 -5.48
CA ILE A 22 -5.99 -3.89 -6.76
C ILE A 22 -7.04 -3.44 -7.77
N ILE A 23 -8.31 -3.36 -7.37
CA ILE A 23 -9.42 -2.93 -8.25
C ILE A 23 -9.22 -1.49 -8.70
N ILE A 24 -8.88 -0.59 -7.78
CA ILE A 24 -8.62 0.82 -8.12
C ILE A 24 -7.42 0.91 -9.05
N GLY A 25 -6.31 0.23 -8.75
CA GLY A 25 -5.13 0.22 -9.61
C GLY A 25 -5.44 -0.31 -11.01
N ALA A 26 -6.09 -1.47 -11.12
CA ALA A 26 -6.43 -2.06 -12.42
C ALA A 26 -7.41 -1.18 -13.22
N THR A 27 -8.35 -0.52 -12.55
CA THR A 27 -9.35 0.32 -13.21
C THR A 27 -8.74 1.61 -13.74
N PHE A 28 -7.98 2.34 -12.90
CA PHE A 28 -7.35 3.60 -13.28
C PHE A 28 -6.19 3.43 -14.25
N TYR A 29 -5.31 2.46 -14.04
CA TYR A 29 -4.14 2.25 -14.91
C TYR A 29 -4.40 1.32 -16.09
N GLY A 30 -5.45 0.50 -16.05
CA GLY A 30 -5.79 -0.39 -17.16
C GLY A 30 -6.82 0.19 -18.12
N ASN A 31 -7.84 0.89 -17.62
CA ASN A 31 -9.02 1.24 -18.42
C ASN A 31 -9.30 2.75 -18.51
N LEU A 32 -8.89 3.53 -17.50
CA LEU A 32 -9.10 5.00 -17.48
C LEU A 32 -7.80 5.81 -17.67
N GLN A 33 -6.67 5.16 -17.97
CA GLN A 33 -5.38 5.84 -18.09
C GLN A 33 -5.37 6.94 -19.17
N GLU A 34 -6.14 6.74 -20.26
CA GLU A 34 -6.23 7.68 -21.38
C GLU A 34 -7.20 8.84 -21.13
N GLN A 35 -8.05 8.75 -20.11
CA GLN A 35 -9.09 9.76 -19.82
C GLN A 35 -8.63 10.81 -18.83
N PHE A 36 -7.51 10.58 -18.13
CA PHE A 36 -6.99 11.46 -17.09
C PHE A 36 -5.60 12.00 -17.46
N SER A 37 -5.20 13.11 -16.86
CA SER A 37 -3.84 13.63 -17.02
C SER A 37 -2.81 12.71 -16.35
N LEU A 38 -1.62 12.62 -16.94
CA LEU A 38 -0.51 11.83 -16.40
C LEU A 38 -0.12 12.29 -15.00
N GLU A 39 -0.11 13.60 -14.75
CA GLU A 39 0.11 14.19 -13.42
C GLU A 39 -0.88 13.67 -12.38
N PHE A 40 -2.17 13.65 -12.73
CA PHE A 40 -3.22 13.13 -11.84
C PHE A 40 -3.02 11.63 -11.59
N LEU A 41 -2.71 10.86 -12.64
CA LEU A 41 -2.48 9.42 -12.52
C LEU A 41 -1.27 9.09 -11.64
N VAL A 42 -0.20 9.89 -11.71
CA VAL A 42 0.98 9.76 -10.85
C VAL A 42 0.63 10.08 -9.41
N PHE A 43 -0.02 11.21 -9.13
CA PHE A 43 -0.41 11.57 -7.76
C PHE A 43 -1.40 10.56 -7.16
N PHE A 44 -2.38 10.14 -7.96
CA PHE A 44 -3.40 9.19 -7.56
C PHE A 44 -2.83 7.78 -7.33
N SER A 45 -1.65 7.45 -7.88
CA SER A 45 -1.00 6.14 -7.69
C SER A 45 -0.61 5.86 -6.24
N GLY A 46 -0.44 6.91 -5.45
CA GLY A 46 -0.27 6.79 -4.01
C GLY A 46 -1.49 6.18 -3.32
N VAL A 47 -2.71 6.46 -3.77
CA VAL A 47 -3.94 5.98 -3.12
C VAL A 47 -4.04 4.45 -3.09
N PRO A 48 -4.00 3.73 -4.23
CA PRO A 48 -4.00 2.27 -4.21
C PRO A 48 -2.76 1.71 -3.52
N PHE A 49 -1.59 2.36 -3.64
CA PHE A 49 -0.39 1.95 -2.92
C PHE A 49 -0.57 1.99 -1.39
N PHE A 50 -1.05 3.09 -0.83
CA PHE A 50 -1.30 3.22 0.60
C PHE A 50 -2.36 2.23 1.08
N LEU A 51 -3.43 2.02 0.32
CA LEU A 51 -4.45 1.01 0.66
C LEU A 51 -3.86 -0.40 0.68
N PHE A 52 -3.00 -0.73 -0.28
CA PHE A 52 -2.31 -2.02 -0.32
C PHE A 52 -1.37 -2.20 0.87
N VAL A 53 -0.60 -1.16 1.21
CA VAL A 53 0.31 -1.11 2.34
C VAL A 53 -0.46 -1.30 3.66
N ILE A 54 -1.51 -0.53 3.89
CA ILE A 54 -2.35 -0.60 5.10
C ILE A 54 -2.99 -1.99 5.24
N GLY A 55 -3.51 -2.54 4.14
CA GLY A 55 -4.07 -3.89 4.13
C GLY A 55 -3.01 -4.95 4.45
N SER A 56 -1.85 -4.89 3.80
CA SER A 56 -0.75 -5.84 3.99
C SER A 56 -0.19 -5.80 5.41
N PHE A 57 0.10 -4.61 5.95
CA PHE A 57 0.57 -4.45 7.32
C PHE A 57 -0.48 -4.84 8.35
N GLY A 58 -1.75 -4.52 8.12
CA GLY A 58 -2.84 -4.93 9.01
C GLY A 58 -3.02 -6.45 9.07
N LEU A 59 -2.78 -7.15 7.96
CA LEU A 59 -2.76 -8.63 7.90
C LEU A 59 -1.52 -9.24 8.55
N LEU A 60 -0.36 -8.60 8.37
CA LEU A 60 0.90 -9.05 8.96
C LEU A 60 0.96 -8.77 10.47
N TRP A 61 0.32 -7.72 10.98
CA TRP A 61 0.33 -7.31 12.38
C TRP A 61 0.18 -8.44 13.43
N PRO A 62 -0.80 -9.36 13.32
CA PRO A 62 -0.92 -10.48 14.25
C PRO A 62 0.18 -11.54 14.14
N VAL A 63 0.85 -11.65 12.99
CA VAL A 63 1.96 -12.59 12.77
C VAL A 63 3.25 -12.01 13.36
N ILE A 64 3.42 -10.69 13.24
CA ILE A 64 4.62 -10.00 13.71
C ILE A 64 4.43 -9.42 15.13
N LYS A 65 3.43 -9.81 15.93
CA LYS A 65 3.26 -9.21 17.26
C LYS A 65 4.34 -9.75 18.21
N PRO A 66 5.24 -8.91 18.76
CA PRO A 66 6.25 -9.40 19.71
C PRO A 66 5.60 -9.85 21.02
N ILE A 67 6.17 -10.89 21.61
CA ILE A 67 5.87 -11.34 22.96
C ILE A 67 7.04 -10.84 23.83
N GLY A 68 7.00 -9.57 24.25
CA GLY A 68 8.02 -8.95 25.11
C GLY A 68 8.30 -7.47 24.79
N ASP A 69 8.54 -6.66 25.83
CA ASP A 69 8.64 -5.20 25.76
C ASP A 69 9.94 -4.69 25.07
N GLU A 70 11.03 -5.46 25.15
CA GLU A 70 12.34 -5.06 24.59
C GLU A 70 12.40 -5.11 23.04
N ILE A 71 11.35 -5.64 22.40
CA ILE A 71 11.34 -5.97 20.97
C ILE A 71 10.57 -4.92 20.14
N TYR A 72 10.00 -3.88 20.76
CA TYR A 72 9.19 -2.88 20.05
C TYR A 72 9.98 -2.04 19.02
N ILE A 73 11.24 -1.69 19.32
CA ILE A 73 12.09 -0.88 18.41
C ILE A 73 12.44 -1.67 17.15
N SER A 74 12.85 -2.94 17.29
CA SER A 74 13.19 -3.79 16.14
C SER A 74 11.98 -4.05 15.24
N HIS A 75 10.76 -4.12 15.82
CA HIS A 75 9.53 -4.26 15.07
C HIS A 75 9.19 -3.03 14.24
N ALA A 76 9.26 -1.84 14.85
CA ALA A 76 9.05 -0.59 14.14
C ALA A 76 10.07 -0.44 13.00
N LEU A 77 11.33 -0.81 13.24
CA LEU A 77 12.39 -0.75 12.23
C LEU A 77 12.12 -1.73 11.07
N MET A 78 11.68 -2.97 11.37
CA MET A 78 11.38 -3.97 10.33
C MET A 78 10.17 -3.56 9.48
N ILE A 79 9.10 -3.05 10.10
CA ILE A 79 7.92 -2.53 9.41
C ILE A 79 8.31 -1.33 8.54
N GLY A 80 9.12 -0.41 9.06
CA GLY A 80 9.65 0.74 8.31
C GLY A 80 10.51 0.31 7.12
N ALA A 81 11.41 -0.66 7.30
CA ALA A 81 12.23 -1.20 6.22
C ALA A 81 11.37 -1.84 5.12
N LEU A 82 10.36 -2.64 5.50
CA LEU A 82 9.42 -3.23 4.54
C LEU A 82 8.65 -2.14 3.77
N PHE A 83 8.21 -1.08 4.46
CA PHE A 83 7.52 0.05 3.83
C PHE A 83 8.43 0.76 2.83
N ILE A 84 9.68 1.02 3.19
CA ILE A 84 10.67 1.66 2.30
C ILE A 84 10.87 0.80 1.04
N ILE A 85 11.02 -0.52 1.18
CA ILE A 85 11.16 -1.43 0.03
C ILE A 85 9.92 -1.37 -0.87
N LEU A 86 8.72 -1.43 -0.30
CA LEU A 86 7.47 -1.31 -1.06
C LEU A 86 7.35 0.06 -1.74
N PHE A 87 7.76 1.13 -1.08
CA PHE A 87 7.76 2.48 -1.62
C PHE A 87 8.72 2.59 -2.81
N PHE A 88 9.94 2.06 -2.70
CA PHE A 88 10.85 1.99 -3.84
C PHE A 88 10.27 1.17 -4.99
N LEU A 89 9.64 0.02 -4.72
CA LEU A 89 8.96 -0.77 -5.75
C LEU A 89 7.86 0.05 -6.43
N HIS A 90 7.10 0.83 -5.68
CA HIS A 90 6.10 1.73 -6.25
C HIS A 90 6.72 2.79 -7.17
N ILE A 91 7.77 3.49 -6.70
CA ILE A 91 8.43 4.54 -7.49
C ILE A 91 9.21 4.00 -8.70
N TRP A 92 9.81 2.81 -8.61
CA TRP A 92 10.68 2.26 -9.66
C TRP A 92 10.01 1.23 -10.58
N VAL A 93 8.92 0.59 -10.14
CA VAL A 93 8.23 -0.43 -10.95
C VAL A 93 6.88 0.07 -11.41
N ILE A 94 6.05 0.59 -10.50
CA ILE A 94 4.70 1.03 -10.86
C ILE A 94 4.76 2.32 -11.67
N LEU A 95 5.51 3.31 -11.18
CA LEU A 95 5.59 4.63 -11.76
C LEU A 95 6.16 4.65 -13.20
N PRO A 96 7.29 3.98 -13.52
CA PRO A 96 7.85 3.99 -14.88
C PRO A 96 6.99 3.26 -15.91
N ARG A 97 6.09 2.38 -15.45
CA ARG A 97 5.12 1.70 -16.31
C ARG A 97 3.98 2.62 -16.73
N ILE A 98 3.68 3.63 -15.91
CA ILE A 98 2.65 4.63 -16.16
C ILE A 98 3.24 5.81 -16.92
N CYS A 99 4.40 6.29 -16.45
CA CYS A 99 5.14 7.35 -17.10
C CYS A 99 6.64 7.00 -17.20
N PRO A 100 7.14 6.63 -18.39
CA PRO A 100 8.54 6.30 -18.57
C PRO A 100 9.46 7.53 -18.39
N ASP A 101 8.93 8.74 -18.61
CA ASP A 101 9.67 10.01 -18.45
C ASP A 101 9.07 10.86 -17.32
N PHE A 102 9.56 10.61 -16.12
CA PHE A 102 9.03 11.19 -14.89
C PHE A 102 9.06 12.73 -14.87
N GLY A 103 10.08 13.34 -15.48
CA GLY A 103 10.22 14.80 -15.57
C GLY A 103 9.18 15.39 -16.52
N ALA A 104 9.08 14.82 -17.72
CA ALA A 104 8.10 15.26 -18.71
C ALA A 104 6.64 15.12 -18.23
N CYS A 105 6.33 14.07 -17.45
CA CYS A 105 4.98 13.87 -16.90
C CYS A 105 4.61 14.79 -15.74
N LEU A 106 5.58 15.42 -15.07
CA LEU A 106 5.34 16.41 -14.01
C LEU A 106 5.39 17.84 -14.55
N GLY A 107 5.51 18.01 -15.88
CA GLY A 107 5.60 19.32 -16.53
C GLY A 107 6.84 20.11 -16.11
N LEU A 108 7.90 19.43 -15.64
CA LEU A 108 9.16 20.00 -15.16
C LEU A 108 10.26 19.95 -16.24
#